data_AF-A0A2D5AF12-F1
#
_entry.id   AF-A0A2D5AF12-F1
#
_cell.length_a   1.000
_cell.length_b   1.000
_cell.length_c   1.000
_cell.angle_alpha   90.00
_cell.angle_beta   90.00
_cell.angle_gamma   90.00
#
_symmetry.space_group_name_H-M   'P 1'
#
loop_
_entity.id
_entity.type
_entity.pdbx_description
1 polymer ?
#
loop_
_entity_poly.entity_id
_entity_poly.type
_entity_poly.pdbx_seq_one_letter_code
_entity_poly.pdbx_strand_id
1 'polypeptide(L)' 'MNKMRSLFLAVVCCCSTLAVSNLGFSQYTLSVESSPAVTAGLTTYRFYVDMQDATDRMSAVFGNDQASLLVSTPGGA' A
#
# COMPACT_ATOMS: atom_id res chain seq x y z
N MET A 1 -8.48 -17.46 43.35
CA MET A 1 -8.88 -16.29 42.52
C MET A 1 -7.75 -15.71 41.65
N ASN A 2 -6.59 -16.35 41.59
CA ASN A 2 -5.33 -15.81 41.06
C ASN A 2 -5.08 -16.32 39.62
N LYS A 3 -5.49 -17.56 39.35
CA LYS A 3 -5.45 -18.18 38.01
C LYS A 3 -6.48 -17.57 37.03
N MET A 4 -7.64 -17.13 37.54
CA MET A 4 -8.72 -16.54 36.74
C MET A 4 -8.40 -15.10 36.29
N ARG A 5 -7.63 -14.35 37.09
CA ARG A 5 -7.11 -13.01 36.73
C ARG A 5 -5.96 -13.09 35.72
N SER A 6 -5.13 -14.13 35.82
CA SER A 6 -4.05 -14.43 34.86
C SER A 6 -4.57 -14.85 33.49
N LEU A 7 -5.68 -15.61 33.45
CA LEU A 7 -6.36 -15.97 32.21
C LEU A 7 -7.00 -14.75 31.52
N PHE A 8 -7.59 -13.84 32.31
CA PHE A 8 -8.18 -12.59 31.79
C PHE A 8 -7.12 -11.65 31.18
N LEU A 9 -5.94 -11.54 31.80
CA LEU A 9 -4.83 -10.74 31.25
C LEU A 9 -4.26 -11.33 29.96
N ALA A 10 -4.18 -12.66 29.85
CA ALA A 10 -3.67 -13.33 28.65
C ALA A 10 -4.60 -13.16 27.43
N VAL A 11 -5.93 -13.23 27.64
CA VAL A 11 -6.94 -13.07 26.58
C VAL A 11 -6.99 -11.62 26.07
N VAL A 12 -6.83 -10.63 26.93
CA VAL A 12 -6.78 -9.21 26.52
C VAL A 12 -5.51 -8.90 25.73
N CYS A 13 -4.36 -9.46 26.11
CA CYS A 13 -3.09 -9.31 25.37
C CYS A 13 -3.13 -9.98 23.99
N CYS A 14 -3.76 -11.15 23.86
CA CYS A 14 -3.90 -11.85 22.58
C CYS A 14 -4.96 -11.21 21.66
N CYS A 15 -6.04 -10.65 22.23
CA CYS A 15 -7.07 -9.94 21.45
C CYS A 15 -6.58 -8.56 20.96
N SER A 16 -5.69 -7.91 21.71
CA SER A 16 -5.09 -6.63 21.31
C SER A 16 -3.98 -6.77 20.27
N THR A 17 -3.33 -7.93 20.14
CA THR A 17 -2.41 -8.20 19.01
C THR A 17 -3.12 -8.65 17.74
N LEU A 18 -4.30 -9.26 17.84
CA LEU A 18 -5.15 -9.64 16.70
C LEU A 18 -5.91 -8.45 16.09
N ALA A 19 -6.14 -7.38 16.86
CA ALA A 19 -6.87 -6.19 16.39
C ALA A 19 -6.04 -5.25 15.50
N VAL A 20 -4.70 -5.36 15.50
CA VAL A 20 -3.81 -4.44 14.77
C VAL A 20 -3.49 -4.92 13.35
N SER A 21 -3.77 -6.19 13.01
CA SER A 21 -3.46 -6.75 11.69
C SER A 21 -4.43 -6.34 10.57
N ASN A 22 -5.44 -5.51 10.87
CA ASN A 22 -6.48 -5.12 9.92
C ASN A 22 -6.53 -3.61 9.63
N LEU A 23 -5.42 -2.90 9.84
CA LEU A 23 -5.19 -1.65 9.12
C LEU A 23 -4.96 -2.05 7.66
N GLY A 24 -6.02 -2.01 6.86
CA GLY A 24 -6.03 -2.35 5.43
C GLY A 24 -5.21 -1.38 4.58
N PHE A 25 -3.93 -1.23 4.90
CA PHE A 25 -2.97 -0.66 3.99
C PHE A 25 -2.80 -1.63 2.83
N SER A 26 -2.69 -1.10 1.61
CA SER A 26 -2.24 -1.89 0.47
C SER A 26 -0.95 -2.60 0.87
N GLN A 27 -0.89 -3.93 0.68
CA GLN A 27 0.28 -4.73 1.02
C GLN A 27 1.54 -4.21 0.30
N TYR A 28 1.36 -3.55 -0.84
CA TYR A 28 2.40 -2.85 -1.59
C TYR A 28 2.04 -1.37 -1.71
N THR A 29 2.95 -0.48 -1.33
CA THR A 29 2.78 0.97 -1.50
C THR A 29 3.24 1.41 -2.88
N LEU A 30 2.86 2.64 -3.26
CA LEU A 30 3.34 3.31 -4.45
C LEU A 30 4.10 4.57 -4.05
N SER A 31 5.33 4.69 -4.55
CA SER A 31 6.12 5.92 -4.44
C SER A 31 6.24 6.58 -5.82
N VAL A 32 6.25 7.92 -5.86
CA VAL A 32 6.26 8.69 -7.10
C VAL A 32 7.39 9.70 -7.07
N GLU A 33 8.22 9.66 -8.11
CA GLU A 33 9.24 10.67 -8.38
C GLU A 33 8.84 11.54 -9.56
N SER A 34 9.11 12.84 -9.46
CA SER A 34 8.91 13.80 -10.54
C SER A 34 10.24 14.41 -11.00
N SER A 35 10.41 14.59 -12.30
CA SER A 35 11.53 15.31 -12.90
C SER A 35 11.07 16.21 -14.06
N PRO A 36 11.83 17.26 -14.44
CA PRO A 36 11.50 18.05 -15.62
C PRO A 36 11.44 17.18 -16.87
N ALA A 37 10.41 17.34 -17.69
CA ALA A 37 10.34 16.67 -18.98
C ALA A 37 11.30 17.31 -20.00
N VAL A 38 11.59 16.57 -21.07
CA VAL A 38 12.35 17.09 -22.22
C VAL A 38 11.62 18.26 -22.88
N THR A 39 10.30 18.22 -22.88
CA THR A 39 9.46 19.33 -23.36
C THR A 39 9.31 20.36 -22.26
N ALA A 40 9.63 21.62 -22.59
CA ALA A 40 9.55 22.71 -21.63
C ALA A 40 8.14 22.88 -21.04
N GLY A 41 8.08 23.08 -19.73
CA GLY A 41 6.84 23.29 -18.99
C GLY A 41 6.06 22.03 -18.64
N LEU A 42 6.59 20.83 -18.89
CA LEU A 42 5.98 19.56 -18.51
C LEU A 42 6.81 18.79 -17.46
N THR A 43 6.16 17.86 -16.75
CA THR A 43 6.77 16.99 -15.74
C THR A 43 6.75 15.52 -16.18
N THR A 44 7.87 14.81 -15.99
CA THR A 44 7.95 13.35 -16.09
C THR A 44 7.70 12.73 -14.72
N TYR A 45 6.81 11.75 -14.65
CA TYR A 45 6.56 10.98 -13.42
C TYR A 45 7.04 9.54 -13.55
N ARG A 46 7.66 9.03 -12.48
CA ARG A 46 8.04 7.64 -12.35
C ARG A 46 7.41 7.04 -11.12
N PHE A 47 6.56 6.05 -11.35
CA PHE A 47 5.85 5.32 -10.31
C PHE A 47 6.64 4.06 -9.97
N TYR A 48 6.85 3.81 -8.69
CA TYR A 48 7.43 2.59 -8.18
C TYR A 48 6.37 1.84 -7.38
N VAL A 49 6.33 0.53 -7.55
CA VAL A 49 5.61 -0.36 -6.64
C VAL A 49 6.65 -0.89 -5.65
N ASP A 50 6.44 -0.57 -4.38
CA ASP A 50 7.40 -0.89 -3.32
C ASP A 50 7.22 -2.36 -2.93
N MET A 51 8.11 -3.23 -3.43
CA MET A 51 8.14 -4.66 -3.13
C MET A 51 8.75 -4.89 -1.75
N GLN A 52 8.12 -5.73 -0.92
CA GLN A 52 8.57 -5.98 0.46
C GLN A 52 9.64 -7.09 0.52
N ASP A 53 9.57 -8.05 -0.40
CA ASP A 53 10.50 -9.18 -0.49
C ASP A 53 11.14 -9.26 -1.89
N ALA A 54 12.41 -9.70 -1.94
CA ALA A 54 13.15 -9.83 -3.19
C ALA A 54 12.58 -10.92 -4.14
N THR A 55 11.77 -11.83 -3.61
CA THR A 55 11.10 -12.89 -4.37
C THR A 55 9.75 -12.45 -4.93
N ASP A 56 9.23 -11.28 -4.55
CA ASP A 56 7.98 -10.73 -5.06
C ASP A 56 8.03 -10.54 -6.58
N ARG A 57 6.88 -10.76 -7.24
CA ARG A 57 6.75 -10.61 -8.70
C ARG A 57 5.50 -9.82 -9.05
N MET A 58 5.65 -8.85 -9.94
CA MET A 58 4.53 -8.18 -10.58
C MET A 58 4.15 -8.94 -11.86
N SER A 59 2.89 -9.36 -11.96
CA SER A 59 2.39 -10.09 -13.13
C SER A 59 2.01 -9.15 -14.27
N ALA A 60 1.27 -8.08 -13.97
CA ALA A 60 0.85 -7.09 -14.95
C ALA A 60 0.44 -5.76 -14.30
N VAL A 61 0.60 -4.68 -15.05
CA VAL A 61 -0.18 -3.45 -14.89
C VAL A 61 -1.20 -3.48 -16.02
N PHE A 62 -2.49 -3.60 -15.69
CA PHE A 62 -3.52 -3.79 -16.72
C PHE A 62 -4.74 -2.92 -16.49
N GLY A 63 -5.42 -2.62 -17.60
CA GLY A 63 -6.79 -2.15 -17.65
C GLY A 63 -7.51 -2.84 -18.81
N ASN A 64 -8.83 -2.86 -18.78
CA ASN A 64 -9.67 -3.45 -19.84
C ASN A 64 -10.86 -2.53 -20.18
N ASP A 65 -11.77 -3.04 -20.99
CA ASP A 65 -13.00 -2.36 -21.45
C ASP A 65 -13.99 -2.07 -20.31
N GLN A 66 -14.00 -2.89 -19.27
CA GLN A 66 -14.86 -2.73 -18.09
C GLN A 66 -14.20 -1.91 -16.96
N ALA A 67 -12.86 -1.87 -16.91
CA ALA A 67 -12.04 -1.26 -15.88
C ALA A 67 -10.74 -0.73 -16.50
N SER A 68 -10.80 0.50 -17.04
CA SER A 68 -9.64 1.12 -17.68
C SER A 68 -8.55 1.51 -16.68
N LEU A 69 -7.29 1.43 -17.14
CA LEU A 69 -6.15 1.99 -16.41
C LEU A 69 -6.19 3.51 -16.56
N LEU A 70 -6.42 4.21 -15.45
CA LEU A 70 -6.55 5.67 -15.43
C LEU A 70 -5.36 6.29 -14.68
N VAL A 71 -4.70 7.26 -15.32
CA VAL A 71 -3.75 8.18 -14.68
C VAL A 71 -4.28 9.59 -14.89
N SER A 72 -4.46 10.34 -13.82
CA SER A 72 -5.05 11.68 -13.86
C SER A 72 -4.28 12.65 -12.98
N THR A 73 -4.09 13.87 -13.48
CA THR A 73 -3.49 15.00 -12.77
C THR A 73 -4.47 16.17 -12.76
N PRO A 74 -5.52 16.14 -11.92
CA PRO A 74 -6.61 17.13 -11.97
C PRO A 74 -6.15 18.58 -11.74
N GLY A 75 -5.00 18.77 -11.07
CA GLY A 75 -4.38 20.08 -10.85
C GLY A 75 -3.33 20.49 -11.89
N GLY A 76 -3.11 19.68 -12.94
CA GLY A 76 -2.03 19.86 -13.91
C GLY A 76 -0.78 19.01 -13.62
N ALA A 77 0.08 18.89 -14.63
CA ALA A 77 1.34 18.14 -14.64
C ALA A 77 2.44 18.95 -15.34
#